data_AF-A0A1H7MQU3-F1
#
_entry.id   AF-A0A1H7MQU3-F1
#
_cell.length_a   1.000
_cell.length_b   1.000
_cell.length_c   1.000
_cell.angle_alpha   90.00
_cell.angle_beta   90.00
_cell.angle_gamma   90.00
#
_symmetry.space_group_name_H-M   'P 1'
#
loop_
_entity.id
_entity.type
_entity.pdbx_description
1 polymer ?
#
loop_
_entity_poly.entity_id
_entity_poly.type
_entity_poly.pdbx_seq_one_letter_code
_entity_poly.pdbx_strand_id
1 'polypeptide(L)'
;MTASAGPALQQLHSEFGDRVQFLTLYVREAHPGDHYVQPRDMETKTAQARAYAERDGIRWPVAVDDVDGTLHRRLDDKPDAAYIVGIDGRVLFRGLWANEHEHLRAALHAAAAGRQEPIGQSEAKGRALLRGTGAMWQTLSAAGPVALRDVARQAPPMWLSARLAHLARPLPPLIRGAIGTALPMVVMIGLALAWRQRRRT
;
A
#
# COMPACT_ATOMS: atom_id res chain seq x y z
N MET A 1 2.79 -9.50 -6.18
CA MET A 1 2.14 -8.25 -6.61
C MET A 1 0.65 -8.34 -6.33
N THR A 2 -0.03 -7.26 -5.95
CA THR A 2 -1.50 -7.27 -5.85
C THR A 2 -2.14 -7.26 -7.24
N ALA A 3 -3.27 -7.94 -7.42
CA ALA A 3 -4.00 -7.92 -8.71
C ALA A 3 -4.35 -6.49 -9.17
N SER A 4 -4.52 -5.56 -8.22
CA SER A 4 -4.80 -4.15 -8.51
C SER A 4 -3.64 -3.38 -9.16
N ALA A 5 -2.39 -3.82 -8.98
CA ALA A 5 -1.21 -3.14 -9.52
C ALA A 5 -0.81 -3.63 -10.93
N GLY A 6 -1.20 -4.85 -11.31
CA GLY A 6 -0.76 -5.52 -12.54
C GLY A 6 -0.96 -4.70 -13.82
N PRO A 7 -2.19 -4.29 -14.16
CA PRO A 7 -2.47 -3.56 -15.41
C PRO A 7 -1.65 -2.27 -15.57
N ALA A 8 -1.45 -1.55 -14.48
CA ALA A 8 -0.72 -0.29 -14.52
C ALA A 8 0.80 -0.47 -14.53
N LEU A 9 1.35 -1.48 -13.83
CA LEU A 9 2.77 -1.82 -14.00
C LEU A 9 3.07 -2.26 -15.43
N GLN A 10 2.15 -2.97 -16.08
CA GLN A 10 2.27 -3.31 -17.50
C GLN A 10 2.27 -2.06 -18.38
N GLN A 11 1.40 -1.08 -18.11
CA GLN A 11 1.38 0.19 -18.82
C GLN A 11 2.70 0.95 -18.62
N LEU A 12 3.21 1.02 -17.39
CA LEU A 12 4.49 1.66 -17.09
C LEU A 12 5.65 0.96 -17.81
N HIS A 13 5.68 -0.37 -17.81
CA HIS A 13 6.69 -1.13 -18.55
C HIS A 13 6.63 -0.82 -20.05
N SER A 14 5.43 -0.75 -20.63
CA SER A 14 5.26 -0.39 -22.05
C SER A 14 5.75 1.01 -22.39
N GLU A 15 5.80 1.94 -21.42
CA GLU A 15 6.23 3.32 -21.65
C GLU A 15 7.71 3.59 -21.31
N PHE A 16 8.23 2.89 -20.31
CA PHE A 16 9.56 3.14 -19.76
C PHE A 16 10.54 1.98 -19.96
N GLY A 17 10.09 0.80 -20.41
CA GLY A 17 10.91 -0.41 -20.50
C GLY A 17 12.17 -0.27 -21.36
N ASP A 18 12.16 0.62 -22.36
CA ASP A 18 13.32 0.92 -23.20
C ASP A 18 14.36 1.82 -22.53
N ARG A 19 14.00 2.48 -21.42
CA ARG A 19 14.83 3.47 -20.71
C ARG A 19 15.15 3.08 -19.27
N VAL A 20 14.32 2.23 -18.68
CA VAL A 20 14.39 1.79 -17.29
C VAL A 20 14.17 0.29 -17.26
N GLN A 21 15.04 -0.43 -16.55
CA GLN A 21 14.90 -1.87 -16.36
C GLN A 21 13.86 -2.16 -15.29
N PHE A 22 12.90 -3.02 -15.61
CA PHE A 22 11.91 -3.52 -14.66
C PHE A 22 12.37 -4.87 -14.09
N LEU A 23 12.13 -5.05 -12.80
CA LEU A 23 12.42 -6.29 -12.10
C LEU A 23 11.33 -6.52 -11.05
N THR A 24 10.71 -7.69 -11.06
CA THR A 24 9.91 -8.13 -9.90
C THR A 24 10.80 -8.97 -9.00
N LEU A 25 10.82 -8.65 -7.71
CA LEU A 25 11.37 -9.52 -6.68
C LEU A 25 10.24 -10.35 -6.07
N TYR A 26 10.27 -11.67 -6.27
CA TYR A 26 9.35 -12.63 -5.68
C TYR A 26 9.78 -12.91 -4.24
N VAL A 27 9.02 -12.36 -3.29
CA VAL A 27 9.31 -12.39 -1.86
C VAL A 27 8.49 -13.47 -1.14
N ARG A 28 8.36 -13.39 0.19
CA ARG A 28 7.52 -14.31 0.96
C ARG A 28 6.03 -14.09 0.68
N GLU A 29 5.24 -15.14 0.83
CA GLU A 29 3.79 -15.03 0.72
C GLU A 29 3.24 -14.28 1.94
N ALA A 30 2.61 -13.14 1.69
CA ALA A 30 1.99 -12.36 2.76
C ALA A 30 0.77 -13.09 3.36
N HIS A 31 0.07 -13.86 2.52
CA HIS A 31 -1.12 -14.62 2.90
C HIS A 31 -1.08 -16.01 2.23
N PRO A 32 -0.34 -16.97 2.80
CA PRO A 32 -0.26 -18.33 2.29
C PRO A 32 -1.64 -18.98 2.23
N GLY A 33 -1.92 -19.73 1.16
CA GLY A 33 -3.14 -20.51 0.98
C GLY A 33 -2.85 -21.86 0.33
N ASP A 34 -3.90 -22.62 0.03
CA ASP A 34 -3.78 -24.00 -0.44
C ASP A 34 -3.08 -24.13 -1.80
N HIS A 35 -3.26 -23.15 -2.68
CA HIS A 35 -2.63 -23.12 -4.02
C HIS A 35 -1.26 -22.45 -4.04
N TYR A 36 -1.00 -21.56 -3.08
CA TYR A 36 0.26 -20.82 -2.95
C TYR A 36 0.67 -20.86 -1.50
N VAL A 37 1.39 -21.92 -1.14
CA VAL A 37 1.88 -22.13 0.23
C VAL A 37 3.03 -21.18 0.53
N GLN A 38 3.36 -21.04 1.82
CA GLN A 38 4.63 -20.41 2.20
C GLN A 38 5.77 -21.39 1.85
N PRO A 39 6.65 -21.06 0.90
CA PRO A 39 7.71 -21.98 0.49
C PRO A 39 8.69 -22.24 1.63
N ARG A 40 9.13 -23.49 1.77
CA ARG A 40 10.17 -23.91 2.73
C ARG A 40 11.50 -24.27 2.05
N ASP A 41 11.51 -24.31 0.73
CA ASP A 41 12.66 -24.60 -0.11
C ASP A 41 12.63 -23.73 -1.38
N MET A 42 13.79 -23.61 -2.03
CA MET A 42 13.94 -22.78 -3.23
C MET A 42 13.26 -23.36 -4.46
N GLU A 43 13.07 -24.68 -4.52
CA GLU A 43 12.42 -25.34 -5.65
C GLU A 43 10.94 -24.94 -5.72
N THR A 44 10.22 -25.12 -4.61
CA THR A 44 8.83 -24.69 -4.43
C THR A 44 8.68 -23.20 -4.69
N LYS A 45 9.59 -22.37 -4.11
CA LYS A 45 9.53 -20.92 -4.29
C LYS A 45 9.72 -20.50 -5.75
N THR A 46 10.66 -21.14 -6.45
CA THR A 46 10.92 -20.87 -7.87
C THR A 46 9.75 -21.33 -8.74
N ALA A 47 9.14 -22.48 -8.43
CA ALA A 47 7.94 -22.96 -9.13
C ALA A 47 6.76 -21.98 -8.96
N GLN A 48 6.51 -21.49 -7.73
CA GLN A 48 5.48 -20.48 -7.46
C GLN A 48 5.78 -19.15 -8.17
N ALA A 49 7.03 -18.71 -8.21
CA ALA A 49 7.42 -17.50 -8.93
C ALA A 49 7.18 -17.60 -10.45
N ARG A 50 7.43 -18.77 -11.05
CA ARG A 50 7.12 -19.04 -12.46
C ARG A 50 5.62 -19.03 -12.71
N ALA A 51 4.85 -19.74 -11.87
CA ALA A 51 3.40 -19.75 -11.97
C ALA A 51 2.80 -18.35 -11.82
N TYR A 52 3.36 -17.51 -10.94
CA TYR A 52 3.01 -16.10 -10.82
C TYR A 52 3.30 -15.33 -12.11
N ALA A 53 4.50 -15.48 -12.68
CA ALA A 53 4.91 -14.77 -13.89
C ALA A 53 4.01 -15.13 -15.08
N GLU A 54 3.69 -16.41 -15.23
CA GLU A 54 2.80 -16.92 -16.28
C GLU A 54 1.36 -16.43 -16.09
N ARG A 55 0.80 -16.58 -14.88
CA ARG A 55 -0.56 -16.17 -14.55
C ARG A 55 -0.79 -14.68 -14.80
N ASP A 56 0.16 -13.83 -14.41
CA ASP A 56 0.03 -12.37 -14.49
C ASP A 56 0.63 -11.79 -15.78
N GLY A 57 1.16 -12.65 -16.66
CA GLY A 57 1.74 -12.26 -17.95
C GLY A 57 2.92 -11.30 -17.81
N ILE A 58 3.77 -11.50 -16.80
CA ILE A 58 4.87 -10.59 -16.47
C ILE A 58 5.90 -10.59 -17.61
N ARG A 59 6.14 -9.41 -18.21
CA ARG A 59 6.97 -9.24 -19.42
C ARG A 59 8.43 -8.88 -19.12
N TRP A 60 8.79 -8.75 -17.85
CA TRP A 60 10.13 -8.40 -17.39
C TRP A 60 10.66 -9.50 -16.45
N PRO A 61 11.97 -9.49 -16.12
CA PRO A 61 12.55 -10.51 -15.24
C PRO A 61 11.87 -10.58 -13.86
N VAL A 62 11.72 -11.81 -13.37
CA VAL A 62 11.28 -12.11 -11.99
C VAL A 62 12.45 -12.75 -11.25
N ALA A 63 13.09 -11.99 -10.36
CA ALA A 63 14.07 -12.52 -9.41
C ALA A 63 13.35 -13.16 -8.22
N VAL A 64 13.94 -14.19 -7.63
CA VAL A 64 13.38 -14.91 -6.49
C VAL A 64 14.28 -14.66 -5.27
N ASP A 65 13.73 -14.06 -4.22
CA ASP A 65 14.45 -13.89 -2.95
C ASP A 65 14.63 -15.26 -2.26
N ASP A 66 15.52 -15.37 -1.29
CA ASP A 66 15.67 -16.61 -0.52
C ASP A 66 14.39 -16.96 0.27
N VAL A 67 14.25 -18.22 0.68
CA VAL A 67 13.07 -18.72 1.43
C VAL A 67 12.78 -17.90 2.67
N ASP A 68 13.83 -17.39 3.33
CA ASP A 68 13.68 -16.59 4.52
C ASP A 68 13.22 -15.16 4.19
N GLY A 69 13.43 -14.65 2.99
CA GLY A 69 13.15 -13.27 2.60
C GLY A 69 14.22 -12.29 3.08
N THR A 70 15.50 -12.64 2.98
CA THR A 70 16.61 -11.78 3.47
C THR A 70 16.65 -10.43 2.78
N LEU A 71 16.50 -10.38 1.45
CA LEU A 71 16.46 -9.11 0.73
C LEU A 71 15.17 -8.35 1.02
N HIS A 72 14.03 -9.04 1.02
CA HIS A 72 12.72 -8.49 1.36
C HIS A 72 12.79 -7.73 2.68
N ARG A 73 13.24 -8.37 3.76
CA ARG A 73 13.37 -7.75 5.09
C ARG A 73 14.33 -6.56 5.14
N ARG A 74 15.38 -6.54 4.30
CA ARG A 74 16.33 -5.42 4.24
C ARG A 74 15.75 -4.21 3.51
N LEU A 75 14.87 -4.43 2.53
CA LEU A 75 14.22 -3.36 1.77
C LEU A 75 13.02 -2.78 2.53
N ASP A 76 12.04 -3.63 2.84
CA ASP A 76 10.83 -3.35 3.63
C ASP A 76 10.06 -4.65 3.89
N ASP A 77 9.43 -4.80 5.04
CA ASP A 77 8.68 -6.02 5.38
C ASP A 77 7.34 -6.14 4.63
N LYS A 78 6.97 -5.11 3.86
CA LYS A 78 5.67 -5.02 3.20
C LYS A 78 5.62 -5.78 1.90
N PRO A 79 4.50 -6.45 1.60
CA PRO A 79 4.24 -6.94 0.27
C PRO A 79 3.99 -5.75 -0.68
N ASP A 80 4.29 -5.95 -1.96
CA ASP A 80 3.86 -5.06 -3.05
C ASP A 80 4.46 -3.64 -3.05
N ALA A 81 5.58 -3.42 -2.37
CA ALA A 81 6.33 -2.16 -2.47
C ALA A 81 7.01 -2.01 -3.84
N ALA A 82 7.21 -0.76 -4.28
CA ALA A 82 7.92 -0.43 -5.51
C ALA A 82 9.13 0.47 -5.22
N TYR A 83 10.25 0.20 -5.88
CA TYR A 83 11.48 0.96 -5.74
C TYR A 83 11.97 1.41 -7.11
N ILE A 84 12.50 2.62 -7.19
CA ILE A 84 13.36 3.04 -8.30
C ILE A 84 14.77 3.17 -7.73
N VAL A 85 15.69 2.44 -8.34
CA VAL A 85 17.10 2.42 -7.95
C VAL A 85 17.91 3.07 -9.06
N GLY A 86 18.79 4.00 -8.69
CA GLY A 86 19.69 4.68 -9.60
C GLY A 86 20.80 3.76 -10.08
N ILE A 87 21.50 4.18 -11.12
CA ILE A 87 22.63 3.40 -11.68
C ILE A 87 23.80 3.26 -10.70
N ASP A 88 23.84 4.10 -9.66
CA ASP A 88 24.81 4.07 -8.56
C ASP A 88 24.37 3.15 -7.41
N GLY A 89 23.24 2.45 -7.55
CA GLY A 89 22.67 1.55 -6.55
C GLY A 89 21.89 2.23 -5.44
N ARG A 90 21.68 3.55 -5.49
CA ARG A 90 20.89 4.28 -4.48
C ARG A 90 19.41 4.24 -4.79
N VAL A 91 18.57 4.16 -3.76
CA VAL A 91 17.12 4.30 -3.91
C VAL A 91 16.78 5.75 -4.23
N LEU A 92 16.28 5.99 -5.44
CA LEU A 92 15.79 7.30 -5.89
C LEU A 92 14.36 7.53 -5.42
N PHE A 93 13.54 6.48 -5.48
CA PHE A 93 12.13 6.55 -5.09
C PHE A 93 11.67 5.27 -4.40
N ARG A 94 10.78 5.43 -3.41
CA ARG A 94 10.07 4.34 -2.76
C ARG A 94 8.57 4.60 -2.75
N GLY A 95 7.79 3.67 -3.30
CA GLY A 95 6.34 3.59 -3.15
C GLY A 95 5.98 2.49 -2.15
N LEU A 96 5.14 2.81 -1.17
CA LEU A 96 4.66 1.82 -0.19
C LEU A 96 3.77 0.75 -0.83
N TRP A 97 3.12 1.10 -1.95
CA TRP A 97 2.30 0.19 -2.74
C TRP A 97 2.55 0.45 -4.23
N ALA A 98 2.72 -0.63 -5.00
CA ALA A 98 2.91 -0.55 -6.44
C ALA A 98 1.69 0.00 -7.18
N ASN A 99 0.51 0.01 -6.52
CA ASN A 99 -0.72 0.54 -7.11
C ASN A 99 -0.84 2.08 -7.07
N GLU A 100 0.18 2.80 -6.57
CA GLU A 100 0.24 4.27 -6.54
C GLU A 100 0.77 4.85 -7.87
N HIS A 101 0.12 4.51 -8.97
CA HIS A 101 0.63 4.65 -10.33
C HIS A 101 1.08 6.07 -10.70
N GLU A 102 0.38 7.11 -10.26
CA GLU A 102 0.72 8.51 -10.59
C GLU A 102 2.09 8.94 -10.03
N HIS A 103 2.39 8.60 -8.78
CA HIS A 103 3.67 8.96 -8.16
C HIS A 103 4.80 8.12 -8.73
N LEU A 104 4.55 6.83 -8.97
CA LEU A 104 5.52 5.94 -9.59
C LEU A 104 5.85 6.38 -11.02
N ARG A 105 4.84 6.77 -11.81
CA ARG A 105 4.99 7.31 -13.16
C ARG A 105 5.81 8.61 -13.17
N ALA A 106 5.50 9.56 -12.29
CA ALA A 106 6.23 10.81 -12.18
C ALA A 106 7.70 10.59 -11.80
N ALA A 107 7.95 9.65 -10.88
CA ALA A 107 9.30 9.28 -10.49
C ALA A 107 10.06 8.56 -11.62
N LEU A 108 9.40 7.70 -12.39
CA LEU A 108 9.97 7.07 -13.59
C LEU A 108 10.33 8.11 -14.67
N HIS A 109 9.50 9.13 -14.90
CA HIS A 109 9.87 10.23 -15.79
C HIS A 109 11.14 10.96 -15.34
N ALA A 110 11.25 11.27 -14.05
CA ALA A 110 12.43 11.95 -13.51
C ALA A 110 13.69 11.07 -13.63
N ALA A 111 13.59 9.78 -13.30
CA ALA A 111 14.69 8.83 -13.42
C ALA A 111 15.10 8.63 -14.90
N ALA A 112 14.13 8.48 -15.81
CA ALA A 112 14.38 8.35 -17.25
C ALA A 112 14.96 9.62 -17.88
N ALA A 113 14.75 10.79 -17.26
CA ALA A 113 15.41 12.04 -17.64
C ALA A 113 16.84 12.18 -17.07
N GLY A 114 17.36 11.13 -16.40
CA GLY A 114 18.73 11.08 -15.89
C GLY A 114 18.90 11.59 -14.46
N ARG A 115 17.83 11.99 -13.76
CA ARG A 115 17.95 12.42 -12.34
C ARG A 115 18.38 11.23 -11.47
N GLN A 116 19.54 11.37 -10.80
CA GLN A 116 20.08 10.38 -9.85
C GLN A 116 19.99 10.83 -8.38
N GLU A 117 19.39 11.98 -8.11
CA GLU A 117 19.12 12.41 -6.74
C GLU A 117 17.83 11.77 -6.21
N PRO A 118 17.69 11.58 -4.87
CA PRO A 118 16.46 11.10 -4.28
C PRO A 118 15.25 11.95 -4.69
N ILE A 119 14.32 11.32 -5.41
CA ILE A 119 13.05 11.89 -5.88
C ILE A 119 12.05 11.94 -4.72
N GLY A 120 12.14 11.01 -3.78
CA GLY A 120 11.37 11.00 -2.54
C GLY A 120 10.65 9.68 -2.27
N GLN A 121 9.72 9.69 -1.32
CA GLN A 121 8.93 8.53 -0.94
C GLN A 121 7.43 8.87 -1.05
N SER A 122 6.65 8.02 -1.71
CA SER A 122 5.20 8.13 -1.64
C SER A 122 4.71 7.50 -0.34
N GLU A 123 4.57 8.32 0.70
CA GLU A 123 3.91 7.96 1.94
C GLU A 123 2.42 8.35 1.90
N ALA A 124 1.68 7.85 0.90
CA ALA A 124 0.25 8.11 0.83
C ALA A 124 -0.56 7.42 1.95
N LYS A 125 0.05 7.06 3.10
CA LYS A 125 -0.61 6.59 4.32
C LYS A 125 -1.79 7.49 4.69
N GLY A 126 -1.62 8.81 4.63
CA GLY A 126 -2.69 9.77 4.87
C GLY A 126 -3.83 9.63 3.87
N ARG A 127 -3.55 9.76 2.56
CA ARG A 127 -4.59 9.67 1.51
C ARG A 127 -5.27 8.30 1.44
N ALA A 128 -4.53 7.22 1.69
CA ALA A 128 -5.05 5.86 1.76
C ALA A 128 -5.94 5.67 3.00
N LEU A 129 -5.52 6.17 4.16
CA LEU A 129 -6.34 6.18 5.38
C LEU A 129 -7.62 6.98 5.18
N LEU A 130 -7.55 8.16 4.56
CA LEU A 130 -8.72 8.97 4.24
C LEU A 130 -9.66 8.21 3.30
N ARG A 131 -9.16 7.65 2.18
CA ARG A 131 -9.98 6.83 1.28
C ARG A 131 -10.63 5.64 1.98
N GLY A 132 -9.85 4.91 2.76
CA GLY A 132 -10.31 3.76 3.54
C GLY A 132 -11.41 4.16 4.52
N THR A 133 -11.20 5.21 5.31
CA THR A 133 -12.20 5.76 6.24
C THR A 133 -13.46 6.21 5.50
N GLY A 134 -13.30 6.84 4.35
CA GLY A 134 -14.39 7.26 3.47
C GLY A 134 -15.28 6.10 3.04
N ALA A 135 -14.70 4.96 2.65
CA ALA A 135 -15.44 3.79 2.18
C ALA A 135 -15.88 2.82 3.30
N MET A 136 -15.26 2.90 4.48
CA MET A 136 -15.37 1.90 5.55
C MET A 136 -16.79 1.55 5.96
N TRP A 137 -17.68 2.55 6.11
CA TRP A 137 -19.07 2.29 6.51
C TRP A 137 -19.82 1.42 5.48
N GLN A 138 -19.59 1.66 4.19
CA GLN A 138 -20.22 0.90 3.11
C GLN A 138 -19.70 -0.54 3.11
N THR A 139 -18.40 -0.72 3.26
CA THR A 139 -17.76 -2.05 3.36
C THR A 139 -18.27 -2.85 4.55
N LEU A 140 -18.32 -2.24 5.74
CA LEU A 140 -18.81 -2.90 6.95
C LEU A 140 -20.31 -3.21 6.87
N SER A 141 -21.10 -2.30 6.26
CA SER A 141 -22.54 -2.53 6.04
C SER A 141 -22.80 -3.68 5.07
N ALA A 142 -22.00 -3.80 4.00
CA ALA A 142 -22.05 -4.91 3.06
C ALA A 142 -21.63 -6.25 3.71
N ALA A 143 -20.70 -6.22 4.65
CA ALA A 143 -20.30 -7.39 5.45
C ALA A 143 -21.35 -7.81 6.51
N GLY A 144 -22.32 -6.94 6.80
CA GLY A 144 -23.46 -7.24 7.66
C GLY A 144 -23.42 -6.61 9.06
N PRO A 145 -24.54 -6.71 9.81
CA PRO A 145 -24.75 -5.98 11.06
C PRO A 145 -23.85 -6.46 12.22
N VAL A 146 -23.29 -7.67 12.13
CA VAL A 146 -22.32 -8.18 13.11
C VAL A 146 -20.99 -7.45 12.98
N ALA A 147 -20.49 -7.25 11.75
CA ALA A 147 -19.24 -6.52 11.49
C ALA A 147 -19.29 -5.07 12.00
N LEU A 148 -20.42 -4.38 11.79
CA LEU A 148 -20.61 -3.02 12.31
C LEU A 148 -20.58 -2.98 13.85
N ARG A 149 -21.23 -3.95 14.52
CA ARG A 149 -21.24 -4.04 15.99
C ARG A 149 -19.87 -4.38 16.55
N ASP A 150 -19.15 -5.24 15.85
CA ASP A 150 -17.82 -5.65 16.25
C ASP A 150 -16.83 -4.48 16.20
N VAL A 151 -16.79 -3.75 15.09
CA VAL A 151 -15.97 -2.53 14.97
C VAL A 151 -16.39 -1.46 15.99
N ALA A 152 -17.70 -1.30 16.25
CA ALA A 152 -18.18 -0.37 17.28
C ALA A 152 -17.67 -0.71 18.68
N ARG A 153 -17.50 -2.00 19.00
CA ARG A 153 -17.00 -2.46 20.30
C ARG A 153 -15.48 -2.41 20.39
N GLN A 154 -14.78 -2.88 19.36
CA GLN A 154 -13.33 -3.03 19.37
C GLN A 154 -12.60 -1.74 19.04
N ALA A 155 -13.18 -0.87 18.20
CA ALA A 155 -12.59 0.38 17.77
C ALA A 155 -13.65 1.50 17.68
N PRO A 156 -14.22 1.95 18.81
CA PRO A 156 -15.26 2.99 18.82
C PRO A 156 -14.89 4.28 18.05
N PRO A 157 -13.63 4.81 18.14
CA PRO A 157 -13.24 5.97 17.36
C PRO A 157 -13.29 5.73 15.84
N MET A 158 -12.87 4.55 15.40
CA MET A 158 -12.88 4.18 13.99
C MET A 158 -14.32 4.01 13.46
N TRP A 159 -15.20 3.41 14.26
CA TRP A 159 -16.62 3.32 13.96
C TRP A 159 -17.26 4.71 13.82
N LEU A 160 -16.96 5.63 14.74
CA LEU A 160 -17.45 7.00 14.69
C LEU A 160 -16.95 7.73 13.44
N SER A 161 -15.66 7.61 13.13
CA SER A 161 -15.07 8.16 11.89
C SER A 161 -15.77 7.65 10.64
N ALA A 162 -16.01 6.33 10.54
CA ALA A 162 -16.71 5.72 9.42
C ALA A 162 -18.16 6.23 9.31
N ARG A 163 -18.86 6.35 10.44
CA ARG A 163 -20.24 6.87 10.49
C ARG A 163 -20.32 8.33 10.03
N LEU A 164 -19.41 9.18 10.51
CA LEU A 164 -19.34 10.60 10.12
C LEU A 164 -18.98 10.74 8.63
N ALA A 165 -18.03 9.95 8.13
CA ALA A 165 -17.69 9.91 6.71
C ALA A 165 -18.89 9.45 5.84
N HIS A 166 -19.77 8.60 6.37
CA HIS A 166 -20.97 8.16 5.67
C HIS A 166 -22.06 9.25 5.58
N LEU A 167 -22.20 10.12 6.58
CA LEU A 167 -23.14 11.24 6.53
C LEU A 167 -22.83 12.17 5.34
N ALA A 168 -21.55 12.25 4.95
CA ALA A 168 -21.08 12.99 3.79
C ALA A 168 -21.16 12.19 2.45
N ARG A 169 -22.02 11.17 2.35
CA ARG A 169 -22.15 10.28 1.17
C ARG A 169 -22.19 10.94 -0.22
N PRO A 170 -22.77 12.14 -0.46
CA PRO A 170 -22.75 12.72 -1.80
C PRO A 170 -21.34 13.13 -2.26
N LEU A 171 -20.36 13.19 -1.36
CA LEU A 171 -18.99 13.60 -1.67
C LEU A 171 -18.10 12.40 -2.05
N PRO A 172 -17.02 12.63 -2.82
CA PRO A 172 -16.00 11.62 -3.11
C PRO A 172 -15.39 10.97 -1.84
N PRO A 173 -14.95 9.70 -1.90
CA PRO A 173 -14.41 8.96 -0.74
C PRO A 173 -13.27 9.67 0.00
N LEU A 174 -12.40 10.39 -0.73
CA LEU A 174 -11.32 11.19 -0.13
C LEU A 174 -11.85 12.29 0.78
N ILE A 175 -12.86 13.04 0.33
CA ILE A 175 -13.44 14.18 1.06
C ILE A 175 -14.25 13.68 2.25
N ARG A 176 -15.02 12.60 2.05
CA ARG A 176 -15.72 11.88 3.13
C ARG A 176 -14.77 11.43 4.23
N GLY A 177 -13.65 10.82 3.82
CA GLY A 177 -12.57 10.42 4.71
C GLY A 177 -12.04 11.57 5.54
N ALA A 178 -11.69 12.69 4.89
CA ALA A 178 -11.19 13.88 5.56
C ALA A 178 -12.16 14.38 6.65
N ILE A 179 -13.46 14.47 6.32
CA ILE A 179 -14.51 14.86 7.28
C ILE A 179 -14.60 13.87 8.45
N GLY A 180 -14.62 12.57 8.15
CA GLY A 180 -14.70 11.50 9.15
C GLY A 180 -13.48 11.41 10.07
N THR A 181 -12.31 11.86 9.60
CA THR A 181 -11.08 11.92 10.41
C THR A 181 -10.90 13.23 11.18
N ALA A 182 -11.36 14.37 10.64
CA ALA A 182 -11.10 15.68 11.23
C ALA A 182 -11.82 15.88 12.58
N LEU A 183 -13.09 15.50 12.68
CA LEU A 183 -13.89 15.70 13.90
C LEU A 183 -13.33 14.92 15.10
N PRO A 184 -13.03 13.61 14.98
CA PRO A 184 -12.49 12.83 16.10
C PRO A 184 -11.09 13.27 16.51
N MET A 185 -10.24 13.73 15.58
CA MET A 185 -8.93 14.29 15.91
C MET A 185 -9.04 15.57 16.75
N VAL A 186 -9.97 16.47 16.41
CA VAL A 186 -10.21 17.70 17.20
C VAL A 186 -10.64 17.37 18.63
N VAL A 187 -11.52 16.37 18.80
CA VAL A 187 -11.96 15.90 20.12
C VAL A 187 -10.78 15.28 20.90
N MET A 188 -9.98 14.44 20.26
CA MET A 188 -8.80 13.82 20.89
C MET A 188 -7.75 14.86 21.32
N ILE A 189 -7.48 15.86 20.48
CA ILE A 189 -6.56 16.96 20.78
C ILE A 189 -7.12 17.79 21.94
N GLY A 190 -8.41 18.11 21.93
CA GLY A 190 -9.08 18.83 23.02
C GLY A 190 -9.00 18.09 24.37
N LEU A 191 -9.23 16.77 24.36
CA LEU A 191 -9.11 15.92 25.56
C LEU A 191 -7.67 15.84 26.06
N ALA A 192 -6.68 15.70 25.17
CA ALA A 192 -5.27 15.68 25.52
C ALA A 192 -4.79 17.02 26.12
N LEU A 193 -5.25 18.14 25.58
CA LEU A 193 -4.95 19.48 26.10
C LEU A 193 -5.59 19.71 27.47
N ALA A 194 -6.86 19.34 27.65
CA ALA A 194 -7.57 19.44 28.92
C ALA A 194 -6.92 18.56 30.01
N TRP A 195 -6.49 17.36 29.66
CA TRP A 195 -5.77 16.46 30.56
C TRP A 195 -4.40 17.02 30.97
N ARG A 196 -3.67 17.63 30.03
CA ARG A 196 -2.37 18.26 30.29
C ARG A 196 -2.49 19.50 31.17
N GLN A 197 -3.58 20.27 31.06
CA GLN A 197 -3.88 21.40 31.94
C GLN A 197 -4.19 20.94 33.38
N ARG A 198 -4.99 19.88 33.55
CA ARG A 198 -5.31 19.30 34.88
C ARG A 198 -4.11 18.70 35.61
N ARG A 199 -3.03 18.35 34.91
CA ARG A 199 -1.78 17.84 35.51
C ARG A 199 -0.78 18.95 35.88
N ARG A 200 -1.05 20.20 35.49
CA ARG A 200 -0.21 21.37 35.80
C ARG A 200 -0.77 22.25 36.92
N THR A 201 -2.01 21.99 37.33
CA THR A 201 -2.69 22.56 38.51
C THR A 201 -2.61 21.57 39.66
#